data_AF-A0A2N1PDD5-F1
#
_entry.id   AF-A0A2N1PDD5-F1
#
_cell.length_a   1.000
_cell.length_b   1.000
_cell.length_c   1.000
_cell.angle_alpha   90.00
_cell.angle_beta   90.00
_cell.angle_gamma   90.00
#
_symmetry.space_group_name_H-M   'P 1'
#
loop_
_entity.id
_entity.type
_entity.pdbx_description
1 polymer ?
#
loop_
_entity_poly.entity_id
_entity_poly.type
_entity_poly.pdbx_seq_one_letter_code
_entity_poly.pdbx_strand_id
1 'polypeptide(L)'
;MIELPQIIKLSDRAALEKFIATRYAGDTYKFIQDIDISINSLLKTDFNEAWRYIQSVDRVFHHLAAEFEPRRLAMIGRYYVYVGENKKALKYYLKAIGLFKKAGSAYGVARLGKSLIEIYSKLGNHKEALEIGKSSLRYYQKKGMEFDTAHLLNNIGIVLYRMDKHG
;
A
#
# COMPACT_ATOMS: atom_id res chain seq x y z
N MET A 1 -4.70 -11.34 11.38
CA MET A 1 -5.33 -10.02 11.57
C MET A 1 -5.05 -9.52 12.99
N ILE A 2 -4.72 -8.24 13.10
CA ILE A 2 -4.55 -7.50 14.37
C ILE A 2 -5.73 -6.54 14.51
N GLU A 3 -6.41 -6.55 15.64
CA GLU A 3 -7.57 -5.70 15.86
C GLU A 3 -7.20 -4.32 16.43
N LEU A 4 -8.10 -3.35 16.30
CA LEU A 4 -7.88 -1.99 16.80
C LEU A 4 -7.49 -1.93 18.29
N PRO A 5 -8.11 -2.68 19.21
CA PRO A 5 -7.71 -2.66 20.62
C PRO A 5 -6.30 -3.21 20.85
N GLN A 6 -5.83 -4.12 19.99
CA GLN A 6 -4.48 -4.70 20.10
C GLN A 6 -3.43 -3.68 19.63
N ILE A 7 -3.65 -3.04 18.48
CA ILE A 7 -2.69 -2.06 17.94
C ILE A 7 -2.57 -0.83 18.87
N ILE A 8 -3.67 -0.39 19.50
CA ILE A 8 -3.65 0.75 20.44
C ILE A 8 -2.75 0.47 21.66
N LYS A 9 -2.66 -0.78 22.11
CA LYS A 9 -1.83 -1.19 23.26
C LYS A 9 -0.34 -1.20 22.96
N LEU A 10 0.08 -1.09 21.70
CA LEU A 10 1.48 -1.02 21.30
C LEU A 10 1.98 0.43 21.42
N SER A 11 1.82 1.01 22.62
CA SER A 11 2.02 2.45 22.91
C SER A 11 3.48 2.86 23.06
N ASP A 12 4.38 1.90 23.19
CA ASP A 12 5.81 2.12 23.32
C ASP A 12 6.61 1.01 22.62
N ARG A 13 7.92 1.25 22.47
CA ARG A 13 8.84 0.34 21.79
C ARG A 13 8.94 -1.03 22.46
N ALA A 14 8.94 -1.10 23.79
CA ALA A 14 9.10 -2.37 24.50
C ALA A 14 7.86 -3.25 24.35
N ALA A 15 6.67 -2.66 24.46
CA ALA A 15 5.40 -3.35 24.21
C ALA A 15 5.33 -3.88 22.76
N LEU A 16 5.75 -3.07 21.79
CA LEU A 16 5.81 -3.46 20.38
C LEU A 16 6.78 -4.62 20.14
N GLU A 17 8.02 -4.50 20.61
CA GLU A 17 9.05 -5.54 20.42
C GLU A 17 8.62 -6.86 21.07
N LYS A 18 8.04 -6.81 22.27
CA LYS A 18 7.48 -8.00 22.93
C LYS A 18 6.35 -8.62 22.11
N PHE A 19 5.43 -7.81 21.59
CA PHE A 19 4.33 -8.29 20.76
C PHE A 19 4.83 -8.97 19.48
N ILE A 20 5.80 -8.37 18.79
CA ILE A 20 6.40 -8.92 17.58
C ILE A 20 7.16 -10.22 17.89
N ALA A 21 7.94 -10.24 18.98
CA ALA A 21 8.67 -11.43 19.41
C ALA A 21 7.72 -12.60 19.72
N THR A 22 6.65 -12.36 20.49
CA THR A 22 5.71 -13.42 20.89
C THR A 22 4.83 -13.91 19.75
N ARG A 23 4.27 -13.00 18.94
CA ARG A 23 3.27 -13.37 17.93
C ARG A 23 3.85 -13.68 16.55
N TYR A 24 5.02 -13.12 16.24
CA TYR A 24 5.64 -13.22 14.92
C TYR A 24 7.06 -13.77 14.96
N ALA A 25 7.54 -14.28 16.11
CA ALA A 25 8.90 -14.78 16.28
C ALA A 25 9.97 -13.74 15.90
N GLY A 26 9.69 -12.46 16.13
CA GLY A 26 10.58 -11.34 15.77
C GLY A 26 10.43 -10.84 14.32
N ASP A 27 9.60 -11.50 13.51
CA ASP A 27 9.39 -11.14 12.10
C ASP A 27 8.48 -9.90 11.95
N THR A 28 9.12 -8.74 11.83
CA THR A 28 8.44 -7.46 11.63
C THR A 28 7.71 -7.39 10.29
N TYR A 29 8.16 -8.13 9.27
CA TYR A 29 7.50 -8.15 7.96
C TYR A 29 6.14 -8.85 8.04
N LYS A 30 6.04 -9.98 8.76
CA LYS A 30 4.76 -10.66 9.03
C LYS A 30 3.81 -9.80 9.85
N PHE A 31 4.32 -9.09 10.86
CA PHE A 31 3.53 -8.12 11.62
C PHE A 31 2.90 -7.05 10.72
N ILE A 32 3.71 -6.45 9.83
CA ILE A 32 3.24 -5.43 8.88
C ILE A 32 2.26 -6.03 7.85
N GLN A 33 2.47 -7.26 7.42
CA GLN A 33 1.53 -7.96 6.53
C GLN A 33 0.16 -8.13 7.20
N ASP A 34 0.14 -8.48 8.48
CA ASP A 34 -1.10 -8.62 9.26
C ASP A 34 -1.81 -7.27 9.46
N ILE A 35 -1.05 -6.17 9.62
CA ILE A 35 -1.58 -4.81 9.59
C ILE A 35 -2.24 -4.49 8.23
N ASP A 36 -1.56 -4.82 7.13
CA ASP A 36 -2.06 -4.63 5.76
C ASP A 36 -3.41 -5.36 5.56
N ILE A 37 -3.54 -6.59 6.08
CA ILE A 37 -4.77 -7.38 6.02
C ILE A 37 -5.88 -6.70 6.83
N SER A 38 -5.60 -6.29 8.07
CA SER A 38 -6.59 -5.60 8.91
C SER A 38 -7.10 -4.32 8.26
N ILE A 39 -6.21 -3.49 7.71
CA ILE A 39 -6.59 -2.27 6.98
C ILE A 39 -7.48 -2.62 5.78
N ASN A 40 -7.12 -3.60 4.98
CA ASN A 40 -7.92 -4.01 3.81
C ASN A 40 -9.31 -4.52 4.19
N SER A 41 -9.42 -5.18 5.34
CA SER A 41 -10.72 -5.61 5.86
C SER A 41 -11.56 -4.42 6.29
N LEU A 42 -10.99 -3.53 7.12
CA LEU A 42 -11.70 -2.36 7.65
C LEU A 42 -12.13 -1.39 6.54
N LEU A 43 -11.28 -1.17 5.52
CA LEU A 43 -11.62 -0.33 4.37
C LEU A 43 -12.82 -0.85 3.56
N LYS A 44 -13.26 -2.09 3.75
CA LYS A 44 -14.46 -2.64 3.10
C LYS A 44 -15.71 -2.54 3.99
N THR A 45 -15.56 -2.33 5.28
CA THR A 45 -16.65 -2.45 6.27
C THR A 45 -16.92 -1.14 7.01
N ASP A 46 -15.88 -0.42 7.43
CA ASP A 46 -15.98 0.81 8.22
C ASP A 46 -14.77 1.74 7.98
N PHE A 47 -15.00 2.83 7.26
CA PHE A 47 -13.95 3.83 6.98
C PHE A 47 -13.51 4.60 8.22
N ASN A 48 -14.39 4.81 9.21
CA ASN A 48 -14.05 5.53 10.43
C ASN A 48 -13.13 4.66 11.30
N GLU A 49 -13.45 3.38 11.44
CA GLU A 49 -12.59 2.43 12.15
C GLU A 49 -11.26 2.23 11.42
N ALA A 50 -11.29 2.10 10.08
CA ALA A 50 -10.06 2.04 9.27
C ALA A 50 -9.14 3.24 9.53
N TRP A 51 -9.70 4.45 9.62
CA TRP A 51 -8.92 5.66 9.90
C TRP A 51 -8.31 5.64 11.30
N ARG A 52 -9.09 5.29 12.33
CA ARG A 52 -8.58 5.13 13.72
C ARG A 52 -7.48 4.07 13.81
N TYR A 53 -7.63 3.00 13.06
CA TYR A 53 -6.63 1.93 12.96
C TYR A 53 -5.35 2.45 12.30
N ILE A 54 -5.45 3.14 11.17
CA ILE A 54 -4.29 3.74 10.49
C ILE A 54 -3.58 4.75 11.38
N GLN A 55 -4.30 5.60 12.11
CA GLN A 55 -3.69 6.54 13.07
C GLN A 55 -2.94 5.83 14.21
N SER A 56 -3.41 4.65 14.61
CA SER A 56 -2.74 3.84 15.64
C SER A 56 -1.51 3.14 15.08
N VAL A 57 -1.62 2.58 13.87
CA VAL A 57 -0.49 2.06 13.11
C VAL A 57 0.58 3.14 12.90
N ASP A 58 0.17 4.37 12.58
CA ASP A 58 1.07 5.50 12.38
C ASP A 58 2.02 5.70 13.56
N ARG A 59 1.47 5.67 14.78
CA ARG A 59 2.24 5.78 16.03
C ARG A 59 3.19 4.60 16.20
N VAL A 60 2.73 3.37 15.95
CA VAL A 60 3.56 2.16 16.03
C VAL A 60 4.77 2.24 15.09
N PHE A 61 4.60 2.77 13.88
CA PHE A 61 5.69 2.88 12.92
C PHE A 61 6.81 3.85 13.36
N HIS A 62 6.55 4.79 14.27
CA HIS A 62 7.61 5.62 14.86
C HIS A 62 8.58 4.83 15.75
N HIS A 63 8.21 3.62 16.16
CA HIS A 63 9.08 2.69 16.90
C HIS A 63 9.73 1.64 16.01
N LEU A 64 9.44 1.63 14.70
CA LEU A 64 10.00 0.69 13.74
C LEU A 64 11.16 1.31 12.95
N ALA A 65 11.97 0.45 12.32
CA ALA A 65 13.05 0.88 11.46
C ALA A 65 12.54 1.70 10.25
N ALA A 66 13.34 2.68 9.82
CA ALA A 66 12.98 3.58 8.72
C ALA A 66 12.72 2.87 7.38
N GLU A 67 13.21 1.63 7.20
CA GLU A 67 12.91 0.80 6.04
C GLU A 67 11.41 0.50 5.87
N PHE A 68 10.62 0.61 6.94
CA PHE A 68 9.19 0.38 6.92
C PHE A 68 8.37 1.64 6.61
N GLU A 69 8.97 2.83 6.65
CA GLU A 69 8.32 4.11 6.34
C GLU A 69 7.60 4.14 4.97
N PRO A 70 8.15 3.58 3.88
CA PRO A 70 7.42 3.52 2.62
C PRO A 70 6.10 2.72 2.72
N ARG A 71 6.05 1.67 3.55
CA ARG A 71 4.85 0.85 3.75
C ARG A 71 3.79 1.61 4.55
N ARG A 72 4.21 2.35 5.58
CA ARG A 72 3.35 3.28 6.34
C ARG A 72 2.66 4.27 5.40
N LEU A 73 3.44 4.97 4.57
CA LEU A 73 2.92 5.94 3.62
C LEU A 73 1.95 5.30 2.61
N ALA A 74 2.25 4.09 2.15
CA ALA A 74 1.37 3.36 1.25
C ALA A 74 0.03 2.95 1.89
N MET A 75 0.01 2.66 3.20
CA MET A 75 -1.23 2.38 3.95
C MET A 75 -2.12 3.62 4.03
N ILE A 76 -1.54 4.78 4.34
CA ILE A 76 -2.26 6.07 4.34
C ILE A 76 -2.77 6.40 2.94
N GLY A 77 -1.94 6.20 1.91
CA GLY A 77 -2.34 6.37 0.51
C GLY A 77 -3.55 5.49 0.15
N ARG A 78 -3.56 4.23 0.60
CA ARG A 78 -4.66 3.29 0.34
C ARG A 78 -5.98 3.79 0.92
N TYR A 79 -5.99 4.30 2.15
CA TYR A 79 -7.18 4.90 2.74
C TYR A 79 -7.75 6.01 1.86
N TYR A 80 -6.90 6.94 1.40
CA TYR A 80 -7.35 8.03 0.54
C TYR A 80 -7.87 7.56 -0.83
N VAL A 81 -7.39 6.44 -1.37
CA VAL A 81 -8.01 5.83 -2.56
C VAL A 81 -9.44 5.39 -2.28
N TYR A 82 -9.64 4.71 -1.14
CA TYR A 82 -10.94 4.15 -0.76
C TYR A 82 -11.98 5.24 -0.47
N VAL A 83 -11.60 6.34 0.16
CA VAL A 83 -12.51 7.47 0.41
C VAL A 83 -12.64 8.45 -0.78
N GLY A 84 -12.05 8.13 -1.94
CA GLY A 84 -12.19 8.92 -3.18
C GLY A 84 -11.27 10.14 -3.30
N GLU A 85 -10.40 10.38 -2.32
CA GLU A 85 -9.45 11.50 -2.26
C GLU A 85 -8.18 11.23 -3.08
N ASN A 86 -8.36 10.99 -4.39
CA ASN A 86 -7.30 10.51 -5.30
C ASN A 86 -6.05 11.40 -5.33
N LYS A 87 -6.20 12.73 -5.23
CA LYS A 87 -5.06 13.67 -5.19
C LYS A 87 -4.22 13.51 -3.91
N LYS A 88 -4.88 13.30 -2.76
CA LYS A 88 -4.17 13.03 -1.49
C LYS A 88 -3.49 11.67 -1.55
N ALA A 89 -4.19 10.64 -2.05
CA ALA A 89 -3.62 9.31 -2.24
C ALA A 89 -2.34 9.34 -3.08
N LEU A 90 -2.39 10.05 -4.22
CA LEU A 90 -1.24 10.20 -5.11
C LEU A 90 -0.02 10.79 -4.39
N LYS A 91 -0.22 11.84 -3.59
CA LYS A 91 0.86 12.48 -2.81
C LYS A 91 1.55 11.48 -1.87
N TYR A 92 0.79 10.64 -1.17
CA TYR A 92 1.36 9.63 -0.27
C TYR A 92 2.07 8.50 -1.02
N TYR A 93 1.49 7.99 -2.11
CA TYR A 93 2.14 6.95 -2.91
C TYR A 93 3.42 7.44 -3.59
N LEU A 94 3.46 8.67 -4.11
CA LEU A 94 4.69 9.23 -4.70
C LEU A 94 5.81 9.37 -3.67
N LYS A 95 5.48 9.77 -2.43
CA LYS A 95 6.45 9.77 -1.32
C LYS A 95 6.96 8.35 -1.03
N ALA A 96 6.07 7.36 -0.93
CA ALA A 96 6.43 5.96 -0.70
C ALA A 96 7.33 5.41 -1.83
N ILE A 97 7.02 5.68 -3.09
CA ILE A 97 7.85 5.31 -4.25
C ILE A 97 9.23 5.93 -4.13
N GLY A 98 9.32 7.22 -3.79
CA GLY A 98 10.61 7.91 -3.63
C GLY A 98 11.51 7.21 -2.62
N LEU A 99 10.93 6.79 -1.49
CA LEU A 99 11.68 6.04 -0.48
C LEU A 99 12.02 4.61 -0.93
N PHE A 100 11.11 3.89 -1.57
CA PHE A 100 11.41 2.57 -2.12
C PHE A 100 12.52 2.61 -3.18
N LYS A 101 12.53 3.63 -4.05
CA LYS A 101 13.60 3.85 -5.03
C LYS A 101 14.93 4.13 -4.35
N LYS A 102 14.97 5.00 -3.34
CA LYS A 102 16.18 5.27 -2.54
C LYS A 102 16.71 4.01 -1.86
N ALA A 103 15.82 3.13 -1.40
CA ALA A 103 16.16 1.85 -0.80
C ALA A 103 16.47 0.73 -1.82
N GLY A 104 16.46 1.01 -3.13
CA GLY A 104 16.68 -0.01 -4.18
C GLY A 104 15.57 -1.07 -4.29
N SER A 105 14.42 -0.85 -3.66
CA SER A 105 13.32 -1.82 -3.62
C SER A 105 12.44 -1.74 -4.87
N ALA A 106 12.87 -2.43 -5.94
CA ALA A 106 12.08 -2.55 -7.16
C ALA A 106 10.72 -3.23 -6.92
N TYR A 107 10.67 -4.22 -6.01
CA TYR A 107 9.42 -4.84 -5.57
C TYR A 107 8.47 -3.81 -4.93
N GLY A 108 8.97 -2.99 -4.02
CA GLY A 108 8.17 -1.97 -3.34
C GLY A 108 7.54 -0.97 -4.32
N VAL A 109 8.30 -0.55 -5.34
CA VAL A 109 7.78 0.31 -6.42
C VAL A 109 6.70 -0.40 -7.24
N ALA A 110 6.95 -1.64 -7.69
CA ALA A 110 5.99 -2.40 -8.49
C ALA A 110 4.68 -2.68 -7.73
N ARG A 111 4.76 -2.97 -6.42
CA ARG A 111 3.61 -3.23 -5.55
C ARG A 111 2.62 -2.07 -5.50
N LEU A 112 3.10 -0.83 -5.63
CA LEU A 112 2.26 0.36 -5.64
C LEU A 112 1.64 0.64 -7.03
N GLY A 113 2.12 -0.04 -8.08
CA GLY A 113 1.71 0.18 -9.46
C GLY A 113 0.20 0.06 -9.66
N LYS A 114 -0.43 -0.97 -9.10
CA LYS A 114 -1.89 -1.17 -9.20
C LYS A 114 -2.67 0.05 -8.72
N SER A 115 -2.37 0.54 -7.51
CA SER A 115 -3.07 1.68 -6.91
C SER A 115 -2.80 2.97 -7.69
N LEU A 116 -1.59 3.15 -8.21
CA LEU A 116 -1.24 4.33 -9.02
C LEU A 116 -1.96 4.34 -10.36
N ILE A 117 -2.06 3.19 -11.04
CA ILE A 117 -2.83 3.03 -12.29
C ILE A 117 -4.28 3.44 -12.06
N GLU A 118 -4.88 2.96 -10.97
CA GLU A 118 -6.24 3.31 -10.59
C GLU A 118 -6.40 4.82 -10.33
N ILE A 119 -5.49 5.41 -9.55
CA ILE A 119 -5.50 6.84 -9.22
C ILE A 119 -5.35 7.69 -10.48
N TYR A 120 -4.32 7.42 -11.30
CA TYR A 120 -4.08 8.19 -12.52
C TYR A 120 -5.25 8.05 -13.50
N SER A 121 -5.81 6.85 -13.63
CA SER A 121 -7.01 6.61 -14.44
C SER A 121 -8.22 7.40 -13.95
N LYS A 122 -8.47 7.45 -12.63
CA LYS A 122 -9.55 8.27 -12.04
C LYS A 122 -9.32 9.77 -12.20
N LEU A 123 -8.08 10.22 -12.38
CA LEU A 123 -7.72 11.61 -12.62
C LEU A 123 -7.68 11.98 -14.12
N GLY A 124 -7.97 11.05 -15.03
CA GLY A 124 -7.89 11.27 -16.49
C GLY A 124 -6.47 11.17 -17.08
N ASN A 125 -5.47 10.87 -16.26
CA ASN A 125 -4.06 10.79 -16.65
C ASN A 125 -3.74 9.37 -17.18
N HIS A 126 -4.40 8.96 -18.26
CA HIS A 126 -4.34 7.59 -18.76
C HIS A 126 -2.94 7.18 -19.25
N LYS A 127 -2.17 8.10 -19.83
CA LYS A 127 -0.81 7.82 -20.31
C LYS A 127 0.13 7.46 -19.15
N GLU A 128 0.09 8.24 -18.07
CA GLU A 128 0.85 8.02 -16.85
C GLU A 128 0.47 6.69 -16.19
N ALA A 129 -0.84 6.38 -16.16
CA ALA A 129 -1.32 5.09 -15.66
C ALA A 129 -0.70 3.93 -16.46
N LEU A 130 -0.71 4.00 -17.79
CA LEU A 130 -0.13 2.96 -18.65
C LEU A 130 1.38 2.79 -18.45
N GLU A 131 2.13 3.88 -18.30
CA GLU A 131 3.58 3.80 -18.09
C GLU A 131 3.94 3.14 -16.74
N ILE A 132 3.21 3.48 -15.67
CA ILE A 132 3.35 2.81 -14.38
C ILE A 132 2.98 1.31 -14.48
N GLY A 133 1.90 1.00 -15.20
CA GLY A 133 1.48 -0.37 -15.49
C GLY A 133 2.54 -1.17 -16.21
N LYS A 134 3.08 -0.68 -17.32
CA LYS A 134 4.15 -1.35 -18.08
C LYS A 134 5.40 -1.57 -17.22
N SER A 135 5.81 -0.56 -16.44
CA SER A 135 6.99 -0.70 -15.58
C SER A 135 6.81 -1.77 -14.50
N SER A 136 5.63 -1.81 -13.87
CA SER A 136 5.34 -2.81 -12.83
C SER A 136 5.16 -4.20 -13.43
N LEU A 137 4.57 -4.30 -14.63
CA LEU A 137 4.39 -5.56 -15.36
C LEU A 137 5.72 -6.20 -15.72
N ARG A 138 6.67 -5.43 -16.26
CA ARG A 138 8.02 -5.91 -16.54
C ARG A 138 8.71 -6.49 -15.31
N TYR A 139 8.52 -5.86 -14.14
CA TYR A 139 9.05 -6.37 -12.89
C TYR A 139 8.43 -7.72 -12.53
N TYR A 140 7.10 -7.83 -12.52
CA TYR A 140 6.40 -9.06 -12.14
C TYR A 140 6.70 -10.22 -13.08
N GLN A 141 6.71 -9.98 -14.39
CA GLN A 141 7.08 -10.98 -15.39
C GLN A 141 8.51 -11.48 -15.21
N LYS A 142 9.48 -10.56 -15.03
CA LYS A 142 10.88 -10.93 -14.78
C LYS A 142 11.07 -11.75 -13.51
N LYS A 143 10.16 -11.60 -12.53
CA LYS A 143 10.19 -12.32 -11.25
C LYS A 143 9.28 -13.56 -11.21
N GLY A 144 8.62 -13.92 -12.31
CA GLY A 144 7.69 -15.06 -12.34
C GLY A 144 6.47 -14.88 -11.43
N MET A 145 6.07 -13.64 -11.15
CA MET A 145 4.93 -13.34 -10.27
C MET A 145 3.64 -13.35 -11.08
N GLU A 146 3.18 -14.55 -11.44
CA GLU A 146 2.05 -14.75 -12.37
C GLU A 146 0.73 -14.15 -11.85
N PHE A 147 0.45 -14.33 -10.55
CA PHE A 147 -0.74 -13.75 -9.93
C PHE A 147 -0.76 -12.22 -10.03
N ASP A 148 0.33 -11.56 -9.64
CA ASP A 148 0.46 -10.09 -9.73
C ASP A 148 0.41 -9.60 -11.19
N THR A 149 1.00 -10.37 -12.11
CA THR A 149 0.97 -10.10 -13.56
C THR A 149 -0.45 -10.08 -14.09
N ALA A 150 -1.23 -11.15 -13.84
CA ALA A 150 -2.62 -11.24 -14.29
C ALA A 150 -3.48 -10.11 -13.70
N HIS A 151 -3.32 -9.83 -12.40
CA HIS A 151 -4.06 -8.77 -11.74
C HIS A 151 -3.73 -7.39 -12.32
N LEU A 152 -2.47 -7.13 -12.67
CA LEU A 152 -2.03 -5.87 -13.23
C LEU A 152 -2.52 -5.69 -14.67
N LEU A 153 -2.49 -6.76 -15.49
CA LEU A 153 -3.01 -6.75 -16.85
C LEU A 153 -4.50 -6.37 -16.90
N ASN A 154 -5.31 -6.90 -15.98
CA ASN A 154 -6.72 -6.51 -15.87
C ASN A 154 -6.89 -5.00 -15.61
N ASN A 155 -6.06 -4.40 -14.75
CA ASN A 155 -6.12 -2.96 -14.48
C ASN A 155 -5.66 -2.13 -15.68
N ILE A 156 -4.64 -2.58 -16.41
CA ILE A 156 -4.19 -1.94 -17.66
C ILE A 156 -5.31 -1.97 -18.71
N GLY A 157 -6.02 -3.10 -18.85
CA GLY A 157 -7.18 -3.22 -19.74
C GLY A 157 -8.28 -2.21 -19.41
N ILE A 158 -8.59 -2.01 -18.13
CA ILE A 158 -9.56 -0.98 -17.68
C ILE A 158 -9.10 0.42 -18.08
N VAL A 159 -7.80 0.72 -18.00
CA VAL A 159 -7.27 2.02 -18.44
C VAL A 159 -7.41 2.21 -19.94
N LEU A 160 -7.06 1.20 -20.73
CA LEU A 160 -7.19 1.26 -22.19
C LEU A 160 -8.65 1.49 -22.61
N TYR A 161 -9.58 0.77 -22.00
CA TYR A 161 -11.01 0.95 -22.24
C TYR A 161 -11.51 2.37 -21.92
N ARG A 162 -11.06 2.95 -20.79
CA ARG A 162 -11.42 4.33 -20.43
C ARG A 162 -10.80 5.35 -21.38
N MET A 163 -9.57 5.12 -21.83
CA MET A 163 -8.89 5.99 -22.78
C MET A 163 -9.61 6.01 -24.13
N ASP A 164 -10.09 4.87 -24.61
CA ASP A 164 -10.84 4.75 -25.87
C ASP A 164 -12.21 5.45 -25.81
N LYS A 165 -12.88 5.40 -24.64
CA LYS A 165 -14.19 6.06 -24.44
C LYS A 165 -14.14 7.57 -24.21
N HIS A 166 -12.96 8.12 -23.92
CA HIS A 166 -12.77 9.53 -23.55
C HIS A 166 -11.70 10.23 -24.40
N GLY A 167 -11.22 9.58 -25.47
CA GLY A 167 -10.33 10.15 -26.49
C GLY A 167 -11.12 10.57 -27.73
#